data_AF-A0A7Z2V1Q1-F1
#
_entry.id   AF-A0A7Z2V1Q1-F1
#
_cell.length_a   1.000
_cell.length_b   1.000
_cell.length_c   1.000
_cell.angle_alpha   90.00
_cell.angle_beta   90.00
_cell.angle_gamma   90.00
#
_symmetry.space_group_name_H-M   'P 1'
#
loop_
_entity.id
_entity.type
_entity.pdbx_description
1 polymer ?
#
loop_
_entity_poly.entity_id
_entity_poly.type
_entity_poly.pdbx_seq_one_letter_code
_entity_poly.pdbx_strand_id
1 'polypeptide(L)'
;MNQPYKSRQRWLMERWLAKRRKTLVKRWEALQKQLKPADWSARCARMLAIPDTEVSGWKPRAGSSSDELGLLMQVLPLHQRRWLASLLDAPSAGPNTLIEAIERLQLDWRVRLDPLHSHREYAAQLVVLTRQLDLKPAAESAYLENEQKIFPAIDELLFESLPLRLRTIMLERYQPGSGNYVVWWQTQLLARAGEPGFTLNGLGEHDWPELPAAWLALGWLCGLRLIGGSAP
;
A
#
# COMPACT_ATOMS: atom_id res chain seq x y z
N MET A 1 51.41 12.30 -27.90
CA MET A 1 50.17 12.78 -27.23
C MET A 1 50.34 12.60 -25.73
N ASN A 2 50.79 13.63 -25.02
CA ASN A 2 51.05 13.57 -23.58
C ASN A 2 49.72 13.70 -22.83
N GLN A 3 49.26 12.62 -22.18
CA GLN A 3 48.20 12.74 -21.19
C GLN A 3 48.73 13.62 -20.04
N PRO A 4 48.07 14.73 -19.69
CA PRO A 4 48.53 15.57 -18.59
C PRO A 4 48.45 14.76 -17.29
N TYR A 5 49.60 14.54 -16.66
CA TYR A 5 49.71 13.85 -15.38
C TYR A 5 48.73 14.50 -14.38
N LYS A 6 47.74 13.72 -13.89
CA LYS A 6 46.84 14.17 -12.82
C LYS A 6 47.69 14.57 -11.63
N SER A 7 47.65 15.85 -11.23
CA SER A 7 48.39 16.31 -10.05
C SER A 7 48.00 15.46 -8.84
N ARG A 8 48.98 15.11 -8.00
CA ARG A 8 48.77 14.26 -6.81
C ARG A 8 47.62 14.77 -5.94
N GLN A 9 47.47 16.09 -5.83
CA GLN A 9 46.38 16.76 -5.12
C GLN A 9 45.02 16.49 -5.77
N ARG A 10 44.90 16.60 -7.10
CA ARG A 10 43.67 16.30 -7.84
C ARG A 10 43.28 14.83 -7.71
N TRP A 11 44.25 13.91 -7.76
CA TRP A 11 44.00 12.49 -7.53
C TRP A 11 43.54 12.18 -6.10
N LEU A 12 44.17 12.78 -5.09
CA LEU A 12 43.75 12.63 -3.69
C LEU A 12 42.35 13.20 -3.45
N MET A 13 42.02 14.34 -4.07
CA MET A 13 40.70 14.96 -4.01
C MET A 13 39.63 14.11 -4.71
N GLU A 14 39.90 13.60 -5.91
CA GLU A 14 39.02 12.66 -6.63
C GLU A 14 38.78 11.38 -5.80
N ARG A 15 39.83 10.83 -5.18
CA ARG A 15 39.73 9.65 -4.31
C ARG A 15 38.93 9.93 -3.05
N TRP A 16 39.12 11.10 -2.43
CA TRP A 16 38.37 11.53 -1.27
C TRP A 16 36.88 11.74 -1.59
N LEU A 17 36.57 12.42 -2.71
CA LEU A 17 35.21 12.61 -3.21
C LEU A 17 34.53 11.27 -3.53
N ALA A 18 35.24 10.35 -4.20
CA ALA A 18 34.72 9.02 -4.49
C ALA A 18 34.43 8.23 -3.20
N LYS A 19 35.30 8.32 -2.18
CA LYS A 19 35.08 7.68 -0.87
C LYS A 19 33.88 8.28 -0.16
N ARG A 20 33.76 9.62 -0.11
CA ARG A 20 32.61 10.33 0.48
C ARG A 20 31.30 10.00 -0.23
N ARG A 21 31.29 9.97 -1.56
CA ARG A 21 30.13 9.56 -2.36
C ARG A 21 29.71 8.13 -2.02
N LYS A 22 30.64 7.17 -1.95
CA LYS A 22 30.33 5.79 -1.54
C LYS A 22 29.74 5.73 -0.14
N THR A 23 30.27 6.49 0.81
CA THR A 23 29.72 6.57 2.18
C THR A 23 28.32 7.19 2.21
N LEU A 24 28.10 8.27 1.45
CA LEU A 24 26.79 8.92 1.35
C LEU A 24 25.75 8.01 0.69
N VAL A 25 26.11 7.30 -0.38
CA VAL A 25 25.23 6.31 -1.02
C VAL A 25 24.85 5.21 -0.03
N LYS A 26 25.82 4.63 0.70
CA LYS A 26 25.52 3.62 1.73
C LYS A 26 24.60 4.14 2.84
N ARG A 27 24.83 5.37 3.31
CA ARG A 27 23.97 6.00 4.34
C ARG A 27 22.58 6.29 3.80
N TRP A 28 22.50 6.76 2.56
CA TRP A 28 21.23 6.99 1.86
C TRP A 28 20.46 5.68 1.68
N GLU A 29 21.09 4.60 1.22
CA GLU A 29 20.48 3.28 1.10
C GLU A 29 19.99 2.75 2.46
N ALA A 30 20.76 2.96 3.54
CA ALA A 30 20.37 2.56 4.88
C ALA A 30 19.16 3.36 5.40
N LEU A 31 19.16 4.68 5.21
CA LEU A 31 18.02 5.55 5.54
C LEU A 31 16.80 5.19 4.69
N GLN A 32 17.00 4.92 3.41
CA GLN A 32 15.94 4.50 2.50
C GLN A 32 15.34 3.16 2.93
N LYS A 33 16.14 2.21 3.42
CA LYS A 33 15.63 0.95 4.01
C LYS A 33 14.83 1.18 5.29
N GLN A 34 15.24 2.14 6.13
CA GLN A 34 14.54 2.46 7.37
C GLN A 34 13.22 3.22 7.16
N LEU A 35 13.14 4.03 6.10
CA LEU A 35 11.98 4.87 5.78
C LEU A 35 11.05 4.25 4.74
N LYS A 36 11.45 3.13 4.13
CA LYS A 36 10.59 2.40 3.21
C LYS A 36 9.49 1.68 3.99
N PRO A 37 8.26 1.63 3.46
CA PRO A 37 7.21 0.78 4.01
C PRO A 37 7.71 -0.68 4.10
N ALA A 38 7.19 -1.46 5.05
CA ALA A 38 7.55 -2.86 5.18
C ALA A 38 7.34 -3.63 3.87
N ASP A 39 8.23 -4.59 3.57
CA ASP A 39 8.07 -5.50 2.44
C ASP A 39 6.92 -6.49 2.68
N TRP A 40 6.41 -7.13 1.62
CA TRP A 40 5.25 -8.03 1.70
C TRP A 40 5.42 -9.18 2.71
N SER A 41 6.60 -9.80 2.76
CA SER A 41 6.90 -10.88 3.71
C SER A 41 6.80 -10.40 5.17
N ALA A 42 7.36 -9.23 5.47
CA ALA A 42 7.29 -8.62 6.80
C ALA A 42 5.85 -8.25 7.18
N ARG A 43 5.03 -7.81 6.22
CA ARG A 43 3.60 -7.53 6.42
C ARG A 43 2.80 -8.79 6.76
N CYS A 44 3.00 -9.87 6.01
CA CYS A 44 2.35 -11.14 6.31
C CYS A 44 2.77 -11.66 7.69
N ALA A 45 4.07 -11.62 8.01
CA ALA A 45 4.59 -12.12 9.28
C ALA A 45 4.05 -11.36 10.51
N ARG A 46 3.84 -10.05 10.42
CA ARG A 46 3.35 -9.26 11.56
C ARG A 46 1.84 -9.30 11.75
N MET A 47 1.06 -9.68 10.72
CA MET A 47 -0.39 -9.50 10.70
C MET A 47 -1.09 -10.08 11.95
N LEU A 48 -0.75 -11.33 12.31
CA LEU A 48 -1.35 -12.02 13.46
C LEU A 48 -0.96 -11.41 14.81
N ALA A 49 0.19 -10.72 14.87
CA ALA A 49 0.68 -10.07 16.08
C ALA A 49 0.03 -8.70 16.35
N ILE A 50 -0.77 -8.16 15.41
CA ILE A 50 -1.39 -6.85 15.56
C ILE A 50 -2.54 -6.92 16.59
N PRO A 51 -2.51 -6.10 17.65
CA PRO A 51 -3.55 -6.11 18.68
C PRO A 51 -4.87 -5.51 18.17
N ASP A 52 -5.99 -6.00 18.72
CA ASP A 52 -7.32 -5.40 18.54
C ASP A 52 -7.59 -4.34 19.62
N THR A 53 -6.79 -3.28 19.64
CA THR A 53 -6.94 -2.18 20.59
C THR A 53 -6.93 -0.85 19.85
N GLU A 54 -7.53 0.18 20.45
CA GLU A 54 -7.34 1.54 19.98
C GLU A 54 -6.07 2.12 20.61
N VAL A 55 -5.17 2.62 19.77
CA VAL A 55 -3.95 3.29 20.21
C VAL A 55 -4.08 4.81 20.03
N SER A 56 -4.85 5.26 19.04
CA SER A 56 -5.10 6.68 18.80
C SER A 56 -6.40 7.14 19.47
N GLY A 57 -6.35 8.29 20.15
CA GLY A 57 -7.56 9.02 20.57
C GLY A 57 -8.15 9.93 19.49
N TRP A 58 -7.52 9.94 18.30
CA TRP A 58 -7.95 10.75 17.16
C TRP A 58 -9.29 10.24 16.61
N LYS A 59 -10.14 11.17 16.13
CA LYS A 59 -11.44 10.85 15.54
C LYS A 59 -11.64 11.66 14.27
N PRO A 60 -12.29 11.07 13.24
CA PRO A 60 -12.64 11.80 12.03
C PRO A 60 -13.66 12.90 12.32
N ARG A 61 -13.72 13.88 11.42
CA ARG A 61 -14.75 14.93 11.48
C ARG A 61 -16.12 14.32 11.18
N ALA A 62 -17.12 14.63 11.98
CA ALA A 62 -18.49 14.14 11.77
C ALA A 62 -19.02 14.49 10.37
N GLY A 63 -19.58 13.50 9.67
CA GLY A 63 -20.10 13.66 8.31
C GLY A 63 -19.03 13.76 7.21
N SER A 64 -17.77 13.47 7.52
CA SER A 64 -16.70 13.34 6.51
C SER A 64 -16.68 11.95 5.90
N SER A 65 -15.99 11.81 4.75
CA SER A 65 -15.77 10.48 4.13
C SER A 65 -15.06 9.49 5.07
N SER A 66 -14.21 10.00 5.96
CA SER A 66 -13.47 9.20 6.94
C SER A 66 -14.36 8.71 8.08
N ASP A 67 -15.41 9.46 8.44
CA ASP A 67 -16.41 9.07 9.44
C ASP A 67 -17.28 7.90 8.94
N GLU A 68 -17.73 7.98 7.69
CA GLU A 68 -18.43 6.87 7.03
C GLU A 68 -17.55 5.62 6.89
N LEU A 69 -16.24 5.81 6.63
CA LEU A 69 -15.30 4.69 6.59
C LEU A 69 -15.18 4.04 7.97
N GLY A 70 -15.24 4.83 9.04
CA GLY A 70 -15.25 4.33 10.41
C GLY A 70 -16.42 3.39 10.71
N LEU A 71 -17.61 3.69 10.19
CA LEU A 71 -18.77 2.79 10.31
C LEU A 71 -18.50 1.43 9.64
N LEU A 72 -17.84 1.43 8.48
CA LEU A 72 -17.47 0.18 7.82
C LEU A 72 -16.41 -0.58 8.61
N MET A 73 -15.40 0.11 9.14
CA MET A 73 -14.35 -0.53 9.93
C MET A 73 -14.92 -1.23 11.17
N GLN A 74 -15.95 -0.69 11.80
CA GLN A 74 -16.59 -1.31 12.96
C GLN A 74 -17.27 -2.65 12.65
N VAL A 75 -17.76 -2.82 11.42
CA VAL A 75 -18.46 -4.05 10.98
C VAL A 75 -17.47 -5.12 10.51
N LEU A 76 -16.24 -4.74 10.13
CA LEU A 76 -15.28 -5.69 9.58
C LEU A 76 -14.79 -6.71 10.61
N PRO A 77 -14.68 -8.00 10.22
CA PRO A 77 -14.03 -9.02 11.02
C PRO A 77 -12.61 -8.65 11.43
N LEU A 78 -12.16 -9.16 12.58
CA LEU A 78 -10.85 -8.83 13.14
C LEU A 78 -9.70 -9.20 12.18
N HIS A 79 -9.75 -10.35 11.52
CA HIS A 79 -8.70 -10.76 10.59
C HIS A 79 -8.53 -9.77 9.43
N GLN A 80 -9.65 -9.23 8.92
CA GLN A 80 -9.70 -8.19 7.90
C GLN A 80 -9.14 -6.85 8.41
N ARG A 81 -9.46 -6.46 9.65
CA ARG A 81 -8.89 -5.26 10.27
C ARG A 81 -7.39 -5.37 10.53
N ARG A 82 -6.91 -6.53 10.97
CA ARG A 82 -5.47 -6.82 11.13
C ARG A 82 -4.74 -6.81 9.80
N TRP A 83 -5.38 -7.35 8.76
CA TRP A 83 -4.85 -7.28 7.41
C TRP A 83 -4.71 -5.83 6.94
N LEU A 84 -5.76 -5.02 7.10
CA LEU A 84 -5.71 -3.58 6.79
C LEU A 84 -4.59 -2.88 7.58
N ALA A 85 -4.48 -3.14 8.88
CA ALA A 85 -3.43 -2.58 9.72
C ALA A 85 -2.05 -2.92 9.18
N SER A 86 -1.85 -4.17 8.74
CA SER A 86 -0.60 -4.60 8.13
C SER A 86 -0.36 -3.99 6.74
N LEU A 87 -1.39 -3.64 5.97
CA LEU A 87 -1.17 -2.92 4.71
C LEU A 87 -0.82 -1.44 4.93
N LEU A 88 -1.36 -0.84 5.99
CA LEU A 88 -1.16 0.58 6.32
C LEU A 88 0.05 0.86 7.22
N ASP A 89 0.78 -0.18 7.66
CA ASP A 89 1.81 -0.05 8.70
C ASP A 89 1.26 0.52 10.03
N ALA A 90 -0.01 0.26 10.33
CA ALA A 90 -0.67 0.74 11.54
C ALA A 90 -0.26 -0.09 12.78
N PRO A 91 -0.19 0.52 13.97
CA PRO A 91 0.24 -0.16 15.20
C PRO A 91 -0.82 -1.10 15.78
N SER A 92 -2.09 -0.96 15.40
CA SER A 92 -3.21 -1.75 15.92
C SER A 92 -4.35 -1.84 14.92
N ALA A 93 -5.25 -2.81 15.14
CA ALA A 93 -6.45 -3.06 14.32
C ALA A 93 -7.70 -2.33 14.83
N GLY A 94 -7.54 -1.36 15.74
CA GLY A 94 -8.63 -0.52 16.22
C GLY A 94 -9.24 0.33 15.10
N PRO A 95 -10.58 0.44 14.97
CA PRO A 95 -11.23 1.17 13.89
C PRO A 95 -10.73 2.62 13.72
N ASN A 96 -10.64 3.40 14.79
CA ASN A 96 -10.18 4.80 14.70
C ASN A 96 -8.69 4.88 14.38
N THR A 97 -7.89 3.96 14.93
CA THR A 97 -6.46 3.87 14.63
C THR A 97 -6.22 3.54 13.15
N LEU A 98 -7.07 2.71 12.55
CA LEU A 98 -7.03 2.42 11.11
C LEU A 98 -7.40 3.64 10.27
N ILE A 99 -8.45 4.37 10.62
CA ILE A 99 -8.85 5.59 9.91
C ILE A 99 -7.71 6.64 9.99
N GLU A 100 -7.11 6.81 11.16
CA GLU A 100 -5.97 7.73 11.31
C GLU A 100 -4.80 7.30 10.41
N ALA A 101 -4.52 6.00 10.32
CA ALA A 101 -3.48 5.48 9.44
C ALA A 101 -3.79 5.73 7.95
N ILE A 102 -5.07 5.66 7.55
CA ILE A 102 -5.51 6.01 6.19
C ILE A 102 -5.31 7.50 5.94
N GLU A 103 -5.66 8.37 6.89
CA GLU A 103 -5.51 9.81 6.68
C GLU A 103 -4.05 10.26 6.63
N ARG A 104 -3.20 9.58 7.40
CA ARG A 104 -1.74 9.79 7.39
C ARG A 104 -1.04 9.09 6.24
N LEU A 105 -1.76 8.32 5.42
CA LEU A 105 -1.18 7.57 4.32
C LEU A 105 -0.53 8.54 3.32
N GLN A 106 0.75 8.36 3.07
CA GLN A 106 1.49 9.20 2.14
C GLN A 106 1.66 8.47 0.81
N LEU A 107 0.64 8.60 -0.04
CA LEU A 107 0.66 8.08 -1.41
C LEU A 107 1.68 8.83 -2.28
N ASP A 108 1.79 10.14 -2.12
CA ASP A 108 2.80 10.95 -2.81
C ASP A 108 4.06 11.08 -1.95
N TRP A 109 5.20 10.67 -2.49
CA TRP A 109 6.49 10.77 -1.81
C TRP A 109 6.90 12.22 -1.54
N ARG A 110 6.41 13.19 -2.32
CA ARG A 110 6.71 14.63 -2.11
C ARG A 110 6.09 15.16 -0.82
N VAL A 111 4.98 14.57 -0.41
CA VAL A 111 4.22 14.95 0.79
C VAL A 111 4.87 14.40 2.07
N ARG A 112 5.71 13.36 1.97
CA ARG A 112 6.55 12.88 3.10
C ARG A 112 7.41 13.97 3.73
N LEU A 113 7.67 15.04 2.99
CA LEU A 113 8.54 16.15 3.41
C LEU A 113 7.76 17.39 3.87
N ASP A 114 6.42 17.38 3.79
CA ASP A 114 5.59 18.51 4.21
C ASP A 114 4.95 18.22 5.59
N PRO A 115 5.46 18.85 6.67
CA PRO A 115 4.93 18.64 8.01
C PRO A 115 3.56 19.29 8.25
N LEU A 116 3.08 20.15 7.34
CA LEU A 116 1.82 20.91 7.53
C LEU A 116 0.57 20.12 7.10
N HIS A 117 0.73 19.09 6.27
CA HIS A 117 -0.37 18.27 5.76
C HIS A 117 -0.24 16.82 6.25
N SER A 118 -0.26 16.63 7.57
CA SER A 118 -0.11 15.32 8.22
C SER A 118 -1.31 14.41 8.06
N HIS A 119 -2.51 14.99 7.94
CA HIS A 119 -3.78 14.27 7.78
C HIS A 119 -4.50 14.76 6.55
N ARG A 120 -5.00 13.83 5.74
CA ARG A 120 -5.84 14.10 4.58
C ARG A 120 -7.06 13.20 4.67
N GLU A 121 -8.24 13.78 4.47
CA GLU A 121 -9.47 13.01 4.43
C GLU A 121 -9.39 11.91 3.37
N TYR A 122 -10.08 10.80 3.61
CA TYR A 122 -10.10 9.65 2.71
C TYR A 122 -10.45 10.03 1.25
N ALA A 123 -11.40 10.94 1.05
CA ALA A 123 -11.75 11.46 -0.28
C ALA A 123 -10.56 12.09 -1.03
N ALA A 124 -9.71 12.86 -0.32
CA ALA A 124 -8.52 13.46 -0.91
C ALA A 124 -7.46 12.41 -1.26
N GLN A 125 -7.32 11.35 -0.44
CA GLN A 125 -6.45 10.21 -0.74
C GLN A 125 -6.87 9.50 -2.03
N LEU A 126 -8.18 9.32 -2.24
CA LEU A 126 -8.70 8.72 -3.46
C LEU A 126 -8.36 9.57 -4.69
N VAL A 127 -8.51 10.89 -4.63
CA VAL A 127 -8.11 11.78 -5.75
C VAL A 127 -6.63 11.64 -6.09
N VAL A 128 -5.76 11.56 -5.08
CA VAL A 128 -4.32 11.35 -5.29
C VAL A 128 -4.07 9.98 -5.95
N LEU A 129 -4.71 8.92 -5.45
CA LEU A 129 -4.57 7.58 -6.03
C LEU A 129 -5.07 7.52 -7.47
N THR A 130 -6.23 8.11 -7.79
CA THR A 130 -6.76 8.17 -9.16
C THR A 130 -5.76 8.84 -10.11
N ARG A 131 -5.10 9.93 -9.67
CA ARG A 131 -4.04 10.57 -10.46
C ARG A 131 -2.80 9.70 -10.63
N GLN A 132 -2.43 8.92 -9.62
CA GLN A 132 -1.29 8.01 -9.70
C GLN A 132 -1.53 6.80 -10.61
N LEU A 133 -2.80 6.43 -10.79
CA LEU A 133 -3.25 5.40 -11.74
C LEU A 133 -3.44 5.97 -13.16
N ASP A 134 -3.02 7.21 -13.43
CA ASP A 134 -3.20 7.92 -14.71
C ASP A 134 -4.68 8.05 -15.16
N LEU A 135 -5.61 8.04 -14.20
CA LEU A 135 -7.05 8.22 -14.44
C LEU A 135 -7.49 9.67 -14.20
N LYS A 136 -8.63 10.06 -14.80
CA LYS A 136 -9.23 11.39 -14.56
C LYS A 136 -9.99 11.42 -13.23
N PRO A 137 -9.50 12.17 -12.22
CA PRO A 137 -10.16 12.24 -10.91
C PRO A 137 -11.48 13.01 -11.00
N ALA A 138 -12.49 12.51 -10.29
CA ALA A 138 -13.66 13.29 -9.91
C ALA A 138 -13.33 14.23 -8.74
N ALA A 139 -14.24 15.17 -8.45
CA ALA A 139 -14.10 16.07 -7.31
C ALA A 139 -14.06 15.29 -5.98
N GLU A 140 -13.42 15.86 -4.95
CA GLU A 140 -13.33 15.24 -3.62
C GLU A 140 -14.70 14.95 -3.01
N SER A 141 -15.69 15.82 -3.24
CA SER A 141 -17.07 15.64 -2.80
C SER A 141 -17.79 14.47 -3.49
N ALA A 142 -17.29 13.99 -4.63
CA ALA A 142 -17.81 12.87 -5.40
C ALA A 142 -16.88 11.65 -5.28
N TYR A 143 -16.34 11.39 -4.09
CA TYR A 143 -15.36 10.32 -3.86
C TYR A 143 -15.85 8.92 -4.25
N LEU A 144 -17.16 8.65 -4.20
CA LEU A 144 -17.75 7.38 -4.66
C LEU A 144 -17.47 7.11 -6.15
N GLU A 145 -17.46 8.14 -7.00
CA GLU A 145 -17.08 7.99 -8.41
C GLU A 145 -15.59 7.65 -8.56
N ASN A 146 -14.74 8.14 -7.65
CA ASN A 146 -13.33 7.77 -7.63
C ASN A 146 -13.15 6.32 -7.16
N GLU A 147 -13.91 5.86 -6.16
CA GLU A 147 -13.92 4.45 -5.72
C GLU A 147 -14.27 3.50 -6.89
N GLN A 148 -15.32 3.83 -7.65
CA GLN A 148 -15.76 3.05 -8.83
C GLN A 148 -14.71 2.97 -9.95
N LYS A 149 -13.84 3.97 -10.07
CA LYS A 149 -12.75 3.99 -11.06
C LYS A 149 -11.49 3.29 -10.54
N ILE A 150 -11.17 3.47 -9.27
CA ILE A 150 -9.96 2.93 -8.64
C ILE A 150 -10.05 1.41 -8.52
N PHE A 151 -11.21 0.89 -8.12
CA PHE A 151 -11.40 -0.54 -7.90
C PHE A 151 -11.04 -1.41 -9.13
N PRO A 152 -11.61 -1.19 -10.32
CA PRO A 152 -11.27 -1.98 -11.51
C PRO A 152 -9.81 -1.77 -11.95
N ALA A 153 -9.28 -0.55 -11.84
CA ALA A 153 -7.90 -0.27 -12.24
C ALA A 153 -6.88 -0.99 -11.35
N ILE A 154 -7.14 -1.10 -10.05
CA ILE A 154 -6.29 -1.89 -9.15
C ILE A 154 -6.43 -3.39 -9.45
N ASP A 155 -7.64 -3.85 -9.74
CA ASP A 155 -7.87 -5.25 -10.11
C ASP A 155 -7.10 -5.64 -11.39
N GLU A 156 -7.05 -4.77 -12.39
CA GLU A 156 -6.23 -4.95 -13.60
C GLU A 156 -4.74 -4.99 -13.30
N LEU A 157 -4.22 -4.06 -12.49
CA LEU A 157 -2.81 -4.07 -12.08
C LEU A 157 -2.45 -5.34 -11.28
N LEU A 158 -3.38 -5.84 -10.47
CA LEU A 158 -3.19 -7.08 -9.73
C LEU A 158 -3.19 -8.31 -10.64
N PHE A 159 -3.99 -8.31 -11.70
CA PHE A 159 -3.90 -9.32 -12.76
C PHE A 159 -2.53 -9.26 -13.45
N GLU A 160 -2.05 -8.07 -13.80
CA GLU A 160 -0.73 -7.89 -14.39
C GLU A 160 0.39 -8.32 -13.43
N SER A 161 0.22 -8.20 -12.13
CA SER A 161 1.21 -8.67 -11.16
C SER A 161 1.28 -10.21 -11.02
N LEU A 162 0.34 -10.96 -11.59
CA LEU A 162 0.35 -12.42 -11.48
C LEU A 162 1.53 -13.03 -12.26
N PRO A 163 2.11 -14.13 -11.75
CA PRO A 163 3.01 -14.97 -12.53
C PRO A 163 2.36 -15.44 -13.83
N LEU A 164 3.11 -15.46 -14.94
CA LEU A 164 2.59 -15.84 -16.26
C LEU A 164 1.85 -17.20 -16.27
N ARG A 165 2.34 -18.15 -15.46
CA ARG A 165 1.73 -19.47 -15.26
C ARG A 165 0.30 -19.43 -14.68
N LEU A 166 -0.03 -18.42 -13.88
CA LEU A 166 -1.35 -18.24 -13.28
C LEU A 166 -2.25 -17.31 -14.10
N ARG A 167 -1.68 -16.41 -14.91
CA ARG A 167 -2.46 -15.48 -15.74
C ARG A 167 -3.41 -16.21 -16.69
N THR A 168 -2.95 -17.27 -17.36
CA THR A 168 -3.80 -18.04 -18.28
C THR A 168 -4.97 -18.71 -17.57
N ILE A 169 -4.68 -19.42 -16.46
CA ILE A 169 -5.69 -20.12 -15.66
C ILE A 169 -6.71 -19.15 -15.06
N MET A 170 -6.25 -17.97 -14.62
CA MET A 170 -7.13 -16.99 -14.00
C MET A 170 -7.95 -16.21 -15.02
N LEU A 171 -7.42 -15.94 -16.21
CA LEU A 171 -8.15 -15.26 -17.29
C LEU A 171 -9.31 -16.10 -17.83
N GLU A 172 -9.20 -17.43 -17.78
CA GLU A 172 -10.31 -18.33 -18.09
C GLU A 172 -11.45 -18.26 -17.05
N ARG A 173 -11.16 -17.82 -15.82
CA ARG A 173 -12.11 -17.83 -14.70
C ARG A 173 -12.72 -16.46 -14.41
N TYR A 174 -11.93 -15.40 -14.53
CA TYR A 174 -12.32 -14.06 -14.15
C TYR A 174 -11.88 -13.06 -15.22
N GLN A 175 -12.71 -12.05 -15.48
CA GLN A 175 -12.34 -10.94 -16.35
C GLN A 175 -11.58 -9.87 -15.53
N PRO A 176 -10.45 -9.34 -16.03
CA PRO A 176 -9.79 -8.19 -15.42
C PRO A 176 -10.74 -7.00 -15.24
N GLY A 177 -10.63 -6.31 -14.11
CA GLY A 177 -11.49 -5.18 -13.75
C GLY A 177 -12.79 -5.57 -13.03
N SER A 178 -13.05 -6.87 -12.85
CA SER A 178 -14.25 -7.36 -12.13
C SER A 178 -14.12 -7.35 -10.60
N GLY A 179 -12.91 -7.14 -10.07
CA GLY A 179 -12.63 -7.13 -8.63
C GLY A 179 -12.23 -8.48 -8.05
N ASN A 180 -12.30 -9.55 -8.86
CA ASN A 180 -11.99 -10.91 -8.42
C ASN A 180 -10.51 -11.11 -8.11
N TYR A 181 -9.60 -10.37 -8.74
CA TYR A 181 -8.16 -10.47 -8.47
C TYR A 181 -7.79 -9.80 -7.15
N VAL A 182 -8.47 -8.72 -6.77
CA VAL A 182 -8.34 -8.11 -5.44
C VAL A 182 -8.67 -9.13 -4.35
N VAL A 183 -9.85 -9.78 -4.46
CA VAL A 183 -10.28 -10.81 -3.51
C VAL A 183 -9.34 -12.02 -3.54
N TRP A 184 -8.95 -12.49 -4.72
CA TRP A 184 -8.04 -13.62 -4.84
C TRP A 184 -6.70 -13.32 -4.17
N TRP A 185 -6.05 -12.20 -4.46
CA TRP A 185 -4.79 -11.82 -3.82
C TRP A 185 -4.94 -11.68 -2.31
N GLN A 186 -6.05 -11.13 -1.81
CA GLN A 186 -6.34 -11.08 -0.40
C GLN A 186 -6.35 -12.49 0.23
N THR A 187 -7.08 -13.45 -0.35
CA THR A 187 -7.10 -14.83 0.17
C THR A 187 -5.72 -15.47 0.20
N GLN A 188 -4.90 -15.23 -0.84
CA GLN A 188 -3.56 -15.78 -0.94
C GLN A 188 -2.59 -15.15 0.08
N LEU A 189 -2.70 -13.85 0.30
CA LEU A 189 -1.87 -13.14 1.28
C LEU A 189 -2.26 -13.48 2.72
N LEU A 190 -3.54 -13.70 2.99
CA LEU A 190 -4.04 -14.23 4.27
C LEU A 190 -3.53 -15.65 4.52
N ALA A 191 -3.59 -16.53 3.52
CA ALA A 191 -3.00 -17.87 3.60
C ALA A 191 -1.50 -17.81 3.91
N ARG A 192 -0.75 -16.89 3.28
CA ARG A 192 0.68 -16.66 3.57
C ARG A 192 0.95 -16.10 4.96
N ALA A 193 0.05 -15.27 5.47
CA ALA A 193 0.14 -14.75 6.82
C ALA A 193 -0.19 -15.81 7.90
N GLY A 194 -0.61 -17.01 7.49
CA GLY A 194 -0.96 -18.10 8.39
C GLY A 194 -2.35 -17.96 9.02
N GLU A 195 -3.24 -17.17 8.41
CA GLU A 195 -4.62 -17.07 8.88
C GLU A 195 -5.34 -18.41 8.69
N PRO A 196 -6.01 -18.94 9.74
CA PRO A 196 -6.74 -20.20 9.64
C PRO A 196 -7.89 -20.09 8.61
N GLY A 197 -8.13 -21.18 7.87
CA GLY A 197 -9.21 -21.25 6.89
C GLY A 197 -8.82 -20.83 5.46
N PHE A 198 -7.61 -20.32 5.25
CA PHE A 198 -7.11 -19.95 3.92
C PHE A 198 -6.01 -20.90 3.44
N THR A 199 -6.06 -21.24 2.15
CA THR A 199 -5.07 -22.12 1.51
C THR A 199 -4.33 -21.42 0.38
N LEU A 200 -3.01 -21.67 0.34
CA LEU A 200 -2.12 -21.17 -0.70
C LEU A 200 -2.29 -21.98 -1.98
N ASN A 201 -2.69 -21.30 -3.05
CA ASN A 201 -2.97 -21.91 -4.34
C ASN A 201 -1.93 -21.46 -5.38
N GLY A 202 -0.94 -22.31 -5.63
CA GLY A 202 -0.07 -22.21 -6.81
C GLY A 202 0.98 -21.09 -6.80
N LEU A 203 1.03 -20.23 -5.77
CA LEU A 203 2.06 -19.21 -5.62
C LEU A 203 3.35 -19.79 -5.01
N GLY A 204 4.49 -19.51 -5.63
CA GLY A 204 5.83 -19.84 -5.11
C GLY A 204 6.33 -18.78 -4.12
N GLU A 205 7.40 -19.06 -3.37
CA GLU A 205 7.90 -18.23 -2.26
C GLU A 205 8.19 -16.76 -2.62
N HIS A 206 8.44 -16.46 -3.90
CA HIS A 206 8.77 -15.13 -4.40
C HIS A 206 7.65 -14.43 -5.16
N ASP A 207 6.50 -15.09 -5.35
CA ASP A 207 5.39 -14.50 -6.09
C ASP A 207 4.64 -13.52 -5.16
N TRP A 208 4.82 -12.21 -5.37
CA TRP A 208 4.17 -11.14 -4.60
C TRP A 208 3.49 -10.17 -5.56
N PRO A 209 2.45 -9.44 -5.13
CA PRO A 209 1.85 -8.43 -5.98
C PRO A 209 2.85 -7.28 -6.18
N GLU A 210 3.08 -6.95 -7.45
CA GLU A 210 3.94 -5.85 -7.92
C GLU A 210 3.23 -4.49 -7.81
N LEU A 211 2.62 -4.22 -6.65
CA LEU A 211 1.83 -3.03 -6.36
C LEU A 211 2.17 -2.51 -4.95
N PRO A 212 2.16 -1.19 -4.69
CA PRO A 212 2.29 -0.69 -3.31
C PRO A 212 1.18 -1.23 -2.40
N ALA A 213 1.53 -1.68 -1.20
CA ALA A 213 0.56 -2.18 -0.21
C ALA A 213 -0.54 -1.15 0.13
N ALA A 214 -0.18 0.14 0.14
CA ALA A 214 -1.09 1.26 0.30
C ALA A 214 -2.17 1.32 -0.79
N TRP A 215 -1.80 1.03 -2.05
CA TRP A 215 -2.75 0.97 -3.16
C TRP A 215 -3.68 -0.22 -2.98
N LEU A 216 -3.15 -1.40 -2.63
CA LEU A 216 -3.98 -2.57 -2.34
C LEU A 216 -4.98 -2.30 -1.21
N ALA A 217 -4.56 -1.61 -0.14
CA ALA A 217 -5.45 -1.25 0.96
C ALA A 217 -6.61 -0.37 0.49
N LEU A 218 -6.32 0.69 -0.27
CA LEU A 218 -7.33 1.60 -0.77
C LEU A 218 -8.23 0.94 -1.82
N GLY A 219 -7.68 0.13 -2.72
CA GLY A 219 -8.44 -0.63 -3.70
C GLY A 219 -9.39 -1.62 -3.03
N TRP A 220 -8.92 -2.34 -2.02
CA TRP A 220 -9.77 -3.24 -1.24
C TRP A 220 -10.87 -2.49 -0.48
N LEU A 221 -10.56 -1.33 0.12
CA LEU A 221 -11.57 -0.46 0.76
C LEU A 221 -12.65 0.01 -0.24
N CYS A 222 -12.27 0.36 -1.47
CA CYS A 222 -13.24 0.67 -2.53
C CYS A 222 -14.12 -0.56 -2.81
N GLY A 223 -13.53 -1.75 -2.91
CA GLY A 223 -14.24 -3.01 -3.15
C GLY A 223 -15.24 -3.37 -2.05
N LEU A 224 -14.89 -3.17 -0.77
CA LEU A 224 -15.77 -3.46 0.36
C LEU A 224 -17.10 -2.69 0.30
N ARG A 225 -17.05 -1.43 -0.19
CA ARG A 225 -18.23 -0.59 -0.40
C ARG A 225 -19.03 -1.00 -1.63
N LEU A 226 -18.34 -1.29 -2.73
CA LEU A 226 -18.96 -1.60 -4.02
C LEU A 226 -19.62 -2.99 -4.06
N ILE A 227 -19.05 -3.98 -3.36
CA ILE A 227 -19.53 -5.37 -3.36
C ILE A 227 -20.55 -5.62 -2.23
N GLY A 228 -20.85 -4.61 -1.41
CA GLY A 228 -21.92 -4.69 -0.41
C GLY A 228 -21.60 -5.62 0.76
N GLY A 229 -20.39 -5.51 1.34
CA GLY A 229 -20.05 -6.19 2.61
C GLY A 229 -19.95 -7.72 2.55
N SER A 230 -20.22 -8.36 1.41
CA SER A 230 -19.93 -9.78 1.21
C SER A 230 -18.47 -9.96 0.80
N ALA A 231 -17.55 -9.66 1.72
CA ALA A 231 -16.25 -10.33 1.69
C ALA A 231 -16.49 -11.79 2.12
N PRO A 232 -15.92 -12.80 1.44
CA PRO A 232 -15.94 -14.17 1.93
C PRO A 232 -15.27 -14.30 3.31
#